data_AF-A0A3P6S4V1-F1
#
_entry.id   AF-A0A3P6S4V1-F1
#
_cell.length_a   1.000
_cell.length_b   1.000
_cell.length_c   1.000
_cell.angle_alpha   90.00
_cell.angle_beta   90.00
_cell.angle_gamma   90.00
#
_symmetry.space_group_name_H-M   'P 1'
#
loop_
_entity.id
_entity.type
_entity.pdbx_description
1 polymer ?
#
loop_
_entity_poly.entity_id
_entity_poly.type
_entity_poly.pdbx_seq_one_letter_code
_entity_poly.pdbx_strand_id
1 'polypeptide(L)'
;MEAVPSSGSACFQHVRSRIWFSLPVYPLRERPTIAEEEPWAEINGYLVHDSANWRDLNLKFVILCWRDYKLIVDKYYDKEDVSKLRSRLKLYICIKARKVLDYFYKLSEVVIRNALKEWDPNHDGMIENSGTPDQTYDAWTMTGASRLSCSAYCGSLWLAAVYSTICMADELGKKSTMHKLKYLEETLEKAKVAYVIKLWNGRFFNFDESASNQGLIMADQIGGLWCLTMLQENEIIREDNVSTSY
;
A
#
# COMPACT_ATOMS: atom_id res chain seq x y z
N MET A 1 -37.81 -7.48 47.97
CA MET A 1 -38.10 -6.99 46.61
C MET A 1 -36.78 -6.49 46.05
N GLU A 2 -35.88 -7.41 45.73
CA GLU A 2 -35.72 -8.03 44.40
C GLU A 2 -35.35 -7.02 43.31
N ALA A 3 -34.10 -7.09 42.88
CA ALA A 3 -33.58 -6.53 41.64
C ALA A 3 -33.74 -7.55 40.49
N VAL A 4 -33.39 -7.12 39.25
CA VAL A 4 -33.12 -7.88 37.98
C VAL A 4 -34.20 -7.64 36.87
N PRO A 5 -33.92 -7.58 35.54
CA PRO A 5 -32.84 -6.92 34.74
C PRO A 5 -33.25 -6.36 33.32
N SER A 6 -32.29 -5.71 32.63
CA SER A 6 -31.96 -5.64 31.16
C SER A 6 -32.99 -5.46 30.01
N SER A 7 -32.67 -4.58 29.03
CA SER A 7 -32.57 -4.82 27.55
C SER A 7 -32.37 -3.48 26.80
N GLY A 8 -31.30 -3.29 25.99
CA GLY A 8 -31.24 -3.49 24.52
C GLY A 8 -31.08 -2.13 23.78
N SER A 9 -29.90 -1.77 23.27
CA SER A 9 -29.38 -1.92 21.89
C SER A 9 -29.83 -0.85 20.85
N ALA A 10 -28.86 -0.05 20.36
CA ALA A 10 -28.74 0.48 18.98
C ALA A 10 -27.32 1.08 18.85
N CYS A 11 -26.31 0.41 18.30
CA CYS A 11 -26.03 0.15 16.88
C CYS A 11 -25.91 1.41 16.02
N PHE A 12 -24.66 1.87 15.80
CA PHE A 12 -24.23 2.42 14.52
C PHE A 12 -22.89 1.78 14.15
N GLN A 13 -22.98 0.72 13.36
CA GLN A 13 -21.86 0.10 12.66
C GLN A 13 -21.33 1.09 11.61
N HIS A 14 -20.04 1.41 11.65
CA HIS A 14 -19.32 1.93 10.49
C HIS A 14 -18.37 0.84 9.99
N VAL A 15 -18.62 0.42 8.76
CA VAL A 15 -17.86 -0.60 8.02
C VAL A 15 -16.47 -0.05 7.72
N ARG A 16 -15.42 -0.55 8.39
CA ARG A 16 -14.01 -0.27 8.06
C ARG A 16 -13.45 -1.38 7.18
N SER A 17 -12.84 -1.01 6.06
CA SER A 17 -12.37 -1.94 5.04
C SER A 17 -10.92 -2.34 5.32
N ARG A 18 -10.74 -3.47 6.01
CA ARG A 18 -9.46 -3.86 6.63
C ARG A 18 -8.81 -5.04 5.91
N ILE A 19 -7.60 -4.82 5.35
CA ILE A 19 -6.66 -5.89 4.96
C ILE A 19 -5.45 -6.01 5.91
N TRP A 20 -5.54 -5.38 7.08
CA TRP A 20 -4.87 -5.88 8.28
C TRP A 20 -5.96 -6.45 9.19
N PHE A 21 -5.86 -7.76 9.44
CA PHE A 21 -6.88 -8.64 10.00
C PHE A 21 -7.92 -7.99 10.93
N SER A 22 -9.18 -8.07 10.53
CA SER A 22 -10.34 -7.79 11.37
C SER A 22 -10.47 -8.86 12.46
N LEU A 23 -9.94 -8.61 13.66
CA LEU A 23 -10.20 -9.43 14.84
C LEU A 23 -10.76 -8.59 16.00
N PRO A 24 -11.53 -9.21 16.90
CA PRO A 24 -12.20 -8.54 17.99
C PRO A 24 -11.20 -7.78 18.87
N VAL A 25 -11.60 -6.59 19.32
CA VAL A 25 -10.95 -5.91 20.43
C VAL A 25 -11.09 -6.83 21.64
N TYR A 26 -10.00 -7.53 22.01
CA TYR A 26 -10.01 -8.30 23.25
C TYR A 26 -10.21 -7.32 24.42
N PRO A 27 -11.09 -7.65 25.39
CA PRO A 27 -11.20 -6.85 26.61
C PRO A 27 -9.82 -6.74 27.26
N LEU A 28 -9.55 -5.61 27.92
CA LEU A 28 -8.31 -5.36 28.68
C LEU A 28 -8.14 -6.43 29.76
N ARG A 29 -7.59 -7.58 29.39
CA ARG A 29 -7.06 -8.59 30.30
C ARG A 29 -5.78 -7.98 30.87
N GLU A 30 -5.54 -8.14 32.18
CA GLU A 30 -4.22 -7.84 32.76
C GLU A 30 -3.17 -8.53 31.89
N ARG A 31 -2.34 -7.71 31.23
CA ARG A 31 -1.58 -8.20 30.09
C ARG A 31 -0.41 -9.05 30.55
N PRO A 32 -0.17 -10.17 29.87
CA PRO A 32 0.93 -11.04 30.18
C PRO A 32 2.26 -10.32 29.84
N THR A 33 3.36 -10.75 30.47
CA THR A 33 4.67 -10.10 30.29
C THR A 33 5.18 -10.29 28.85
N ILE A 34 6.16 -9.49 28.38
CA ILE A 34 6.74 -9.59 27.01
C ILE A 34 7.16 -11.02 26.63
N ALA A 35 7.43 -11.89 27.61
CA ALA A 35 7.75 -13.31 27.42
C ALA A 35 6.56 -14.20 27.01
N GLU A 36 5.34 -13.68 27.01
CA GLU A 36 4.10 -14.43 26.80
C GLU A 36 3.32 -13.98 25.54
N GLU A 37 3.81 -12.99 24.78
CA GLU A 37 3.20 -12.59 23.50
C GLU A 37 3.49 -13.65 22.42
N GLU A 38 2.45 -14.12 21.73
CA GLU A 38 2.54 -15.17 20.70
C GLU A 38 2.77 -14.58 19.30
N PRO A 39 3.99 -14.66 18.71
CA PRO A 39 4.40 -13.81 17.57
C PRO A 39 3.57 -13.94 16.28
N TRP A 40 2.84 -15.04 16.11
CA TRP A 40 2.01 -15.31 14.92
C TRP A 40 0.51 -15.31 15.20
N ALA A 41 0.11 -15.28 16.48
CA ALA A 41 -1.29 -15.20 16.88
C ALA A 41 -1.68 -13.78 17.31
N GLU A 42 -0.76 -13.09 17.99
CA GLU A 42 -0.93 -11.73 18.51
C GLU A 42 -0.13 -10.74 17.66
N ILE A 43 -0.72 -10.35 16.54
CA ILE A 43 -0.14 -9.34 15.65
C ILE A 43 -0.37 -7.92 16.18
N ASN A 44 0.35 -6.94 15.63
CA ASN A 44 0.31 -5.52 16.03
C ASN A 44 0.74 -5.27 17.49
N GLY A 45 1.78 -5.96 17.96
CA GLY A 45 2.42 -5.70 19.26
C GLY A 45 3.11 -4.32 19.37
N TYR A 46 3.13 -3.51 18.30
CA TYR A 46 3.63 -2.13 18.35
C TYR A 46 2.65 -1.23 19.11
N LEU A 47 3.11 -0.58 20.20
CA LEU A 47 2.23 0.13 21.14
C LEU A 47 2.33 1.66 21.10
N VAL A 48 3.31 2.25 20.40
CA VAL A 48 3.51 3.71 20.43
C VAL A 48 2.39 4.43 19.65
N HIS A 49 2.01 3.88 18.50
CA HIS A 49 0.94 4.42 17.65
C HIS A 49 0.02 3.30 17.14
N ASP A 50 -1.24 3.65 16.89
CA ASP A 50 -2.16 2.77 16.15
C ASP A 50 -1.73 2.70 14.68
N SER A 51 -1.03 1.62 14.33
CA SER A 51 -0.55 1.40 12.96
C SER A 51 -1.63 0.92 11.99
N ALA A 52 -2.85 0.61 12.47
CA ALA A 52 -3.89 0.03 11.63
C ALA A 52 -4.36 0.97 10.50
N ASN A 53 -4.15 2.28 10.67
CA ASN A 53 -4.51 3.30 9.69
C ASN A 53 -3.28 3.94 9.05
N TRP A 54 -2.08 3.36 9.20
CA TRP A 54 -0.90 3.92 8.55
C TRP A 54 -1.01 3.84 7.03
N ARG A 55 -0.57 4.91 6.36
CA ARG A 55 -0.69 5.13 4.92
C ARG A 55 0.36 4.39 4.12
N ASP A 56 1.45 3.94 4.74
CA ASP A 56 2.56 3.30 4.04
C ASP A 56 2.57 1.76 4.14
N LEU A 57 2.11 1.17 5.26
CA LEU A 57 2.19 -0.28 5.49
C LEU A 57 1.47 -1.11 4.42
N ASN A 58 0.24 -0.73 4.09
CA ASN A 58 -0.55 -1.37 3.03
C ASN A 58 0.13 -1.26 1.66
N LEU A 59 0.74 -0.11 1.36
CA LEU A 59 1.36 0.16 0.07
C LEU A 59 2.67 -0.62 -0.07
N LYS A 60 3.48 -0.62 0.99
CA LYS A 60 4.66 -1.46 1.12
C LYS A 60 4.30 -2.93 0.91
N PHE A 61 3.23 -3.42 1.55
CA PHE A 61 2.75 -4.79 1.33
C PHE A 61 2.50 -5.10 -0.15
N VAL A 62 1.77 -4.24 -0.86
CA VAL A 62 1.48 -4.42 -2.30
C VAL A 62 2.76 -4.45 -3.15
N ILE A 63 3.67 -3.51 -2.90
CA ILE A 63 4.96 -3.42 -3.61
C ILE A 63 5.79 -4.69 -3.33
N LEU A 64 5.83 -5.15 -2.08
CA LEU A 64 6.54 -6.37 -1.68
C LEU A 64 5.96 -7.63 -2.33
N CYS A 65 4.64 -7.72 -2.47
CA CYS A 65 3.99 -8.82 -3.19
C CYS A 65 4.47 -8.91 -4.66
N TRP A 66 4.55 -7.78 -5.36
CA TRP A 66 5.05 -7.76 -6.73
C TRP A 66 6.56 -8.06 -6.79
N ARG A 67 7.34 -7.45 -5.90
CA ARG A 67 8.78 -7.69 -5.78
C ARG A 67 9.09 -9.17 -5.57
N ASP A 68 8.44 -9.81 -4.60
CA ASP A 68 8.69 -11.20 -4.26
C ASP A 68 8.25 -12.12 -5.41
N TYR A 69 7.14 -11.80 -6.09
CA TYR A 69 6.78 -12.53 -7.29
C TYR A 69 7.85 -12.43 -8.39
N LYS A 70 8.31 -11.23 -8.72
CA LYS A 70 9.30 -11.00 -9.80
C LYS A 70 10.67 -11.58 -9.48
N LEU A 71 11.19 -11.29 -8.29
CA LEU A 71 12.58 -11.59 -7.94
C LEU A 71 12.78 -12.99 -7.37
N ILE A 72 11.73 -13.56 -6.76
CA ILE A 72 11.80 -14.87 -6.12
C ILE A 72 10.98 -15.85 -6.93
N VAL A 73 9.66 -15.65 -7.01
CA VAL A 73 8.77 -16.65 -7.59
C VAL A 73 9.12 -16.90 -9.07
N ASP A 74 9.08 -15.89 -9.94
CA ASP A 74 9.37 -16.05 -11.38
C ASP A 74 10.82 -16.48 -11.63
N LYS A 75 11.78 -15.99 -10.83
CA LYS A 75 13.20 -16.32 -10.98
C LYS A 75 13.55 -17.74 -10.55
N TYR A 76 13.05 -18.22 -9.42
CA TYR A 76 13.21 -19.64 -9.03
C TYR A 76 12.43 -20.58 -9.98
N TYR A 77 11.60 -20.01 -10.85
CA TYR A 77 10.96 -20.67 -11.97
C TYR A 77 11.56 -20.24 -13.32
N ASP A 78 12.87 -19.97 -13.35
CA ASP A 78 13.63 -19.50 -14.51
C ASP A 78 13.10 -20.07 -15.83
N LYS A 79 12.58 -19.18 -16.68
CA LYS A 79 11.94 -19.54 -17.96
C LYS A 79 12.90 -20.33 -18.86
N GLU A 80 14.21 -20.12 -18.74
CA GLU A 80 15.22 -20.89 -19.49
C GLU A 80 15.40 -22.31 -18.97
N ASP A 81 15.51 -22.53 -17.65
CA ASP A 81 15.67 -23.88 -17.11
C ASP A 81 14.36 -24.67 -17.10
N VAL A 82 13.23 -23.99 -16.90
CA VAL A 82 11.90 -24.58 -17.05
C VAL A 82 11.66 -25.06 -18.50
N SER A 83 12.31 -24.45 -19.50
CA SER A 83 12.25 -24.93 -20.90
C SER A 83 12.86 -26.33 -21.09
N LYS A 84 13.82 -26.72 -20.24
CA LYS A 84 14.50 -28.02 -20.26
C LYS A 84 13.77 -29.08 -19.43
N LEU A 85 12.80 -28.69 -18.60
CA LEU A 85 12.00 -29.60 -17.78
C LEU A 85 11.00 -30.38 -18.62
N ARG A 86 10.68 -31.61 -18.18
CA ARG A 86 9.57 -32.39 -18.74
C ARG A 86 8.27 -31.59 -18.68
N SER A 87 7.46 -31.66 -19.74
CA SER A 87 6.26 -30.83 -19.91
C SER A 87 5.31 -30.83 -18.71
N ARG A 88 5.19 -31.95 -17.99
CA ARG A 88 4.33 -32.07 -16.79
C ARG A 88 4.86 -31.28 -15.59
N LEU A 89 6.17 -31.28 -15.36
CA LEU A 89 6.78 -30.57 -14.23
C LEU A 89 6.80 -29.06 -14.50
N LYS A 90 7.12 -28.67 -15.73
CA LYS A 90 6.96 -27.29 -16.24
C LYS A 90 5.55 -26.76 -15.98
N LEU A 91 4.53 -27.51 -16.42
CA LEU A 91 3.13 -27.13 -16.23
C LEU A 91 2.77 -26.99 -14.74
N TYR A 92 3.19 -27.93 -13.89
CA TYR A 92 2.93 -27.87 -12.44
C TYR A 92 3.50 -26.60 -11.79
N ILE A 93 4.76 -26.27 -12.11
CA ILE A 93 5.46 -25.10 -11.58
C ILE A 93 4.77 -23.80 -12.03
N CYS A 94 4.50 -23.65 -13.33
CA CYS A 94 3.81 -22.46 -13.84
C CYS A 94 2.43 -22.27 -13.19
N ILE A 95 1.70 -23.37 -12.95
CA ILE A 95 0.41 -23.32 -12.25
C ILE A 95 0.58 -22.83 -10.81
N LYS A 96 1.62 -23.25 -10.09
CA LYS A 96 1.89 -22.82 -8.71
C LYS A 96 2.27 -21.35 -8.65
N ALA A 97 3.19 -20.89 -9.50
CA ALA A 97 3.59 -19.49 -9.61
C ALA A 97 2.38 -18.58 -9.85
N ARG A 98 1.54 -18.96 -10.82
CA ARG A 98 0.34 -18.20 -11.19
C ARG A 98 -0.71 -18.18 -10.09
N LYS A 99 -0.81 -19.23 -9.26
CA LYS A 99 -1.70 -19.25 -8.08
C LYS A 99 -1.23 -18.28 -7.00
N VAL A 100 0.08 -18.17 -6.77
CA VAL A 100 0.65 -17.20 -5.82
C VAL A 100 0.40 -15.78 -6.32
N LEU A 101 0.67 -15.51 -7.59
CA LEU A 101 0.40 -14.21 -8.20
C LEU A 101 -1.10 -13.84 -8.11
N ASP A 102 -2.01 -14.78 -8.41
CA ASP A 102 -3.46 -14.54 -8.28
C ASP A 102 -3.88 -14.21 -6.85
N TYR A 103 -3.25 -14.83 -5.85
CA TYR A 103 -3.48 -14.53 -4.44
C TYR A 103 -3.00 -13.12 -4.08
N PHE A 104 -1.77 -12.77 -4.45
CA PHE A 104 -1.21 -11.44 -4.23
C PHE A 104 -2.01 -10.33 -4.93
N TYR A 105 -2.42 -10.55 -6.18
CA TYR A 105 -3.25 -9.61 -6.93
C TYR A 105 -4.59 -9.35 -6.22
N LYS A 106 -5.29 -10.40 -5.76
CA LYS A 106 -6.58 -10.25 -5.08
C LYS A 106 -6.48 -9.43 -3.79
N LEU A 107 -5.44 -9.66 -2.99
CA LEU A 107 -5.21 -8.87 -1.78
C LEU A 107 -4.87 -7.42 -2.13
N SER A 108 -3.98 -7.23 -3.11
CA SER A 108 -3.52 -5.91 -3.54
C SER A 108 -4.64 -5.06 -4.13
N GLU A 109 -5.50 -5.64 -4.97
CA GLU A 109 -6.66 -4.92 -5.52
C GLU A 109 -7.60 -4.42 -4.44
N VAL A 110 -7.84 -5.22 -3.39
CA VAL A 110 -8.69 -4.79 -2.28
C VAL A 110 -8.00 -3.70 -1.45
N VAL A 111 -6.67 -3.78 -1.25
CA VAL A 111 -5.90 -2.70 -0.60
C VAL A 111 -6.04 -1.39 -1.38
N ILE A 112 -5.78 -1.39 -2.68
CA ILE A 112 -5.88 -0.20 -3.54
C ILE A 112 -7.29 0.38 -3.51
N ARG A 113 -8.31 -0.47 -3.66
CA ARG A 113 -9.72 -0.04 -3.65
C ARG A 113 -10.13 0.58 -2.30
N ASN A 114 -9.68 0.00 -1.19
CA ASN A 114 -9.99 0.51 0.14
C ASN A 114 -9.24 1.82 0.42
N ALA A 115 -7.97 1.92 0.01
CA ALA A 115 -7.17 3.13 0.12
C ALA A 115 -7.81 4.31 -0.62
N LEU A 116 -8.25 4.13 -1.88
CA LEU A 116 -8.98 5.18 -2.60
C LEU A 116 -10.27 5.60 -1.87
N LYS A 117 -11.03 4.63 -1.36
CA LYS A 117 -12.28 4.92 -0.65
C LYS A 117 -12.07 5.71 0.63
N GLU A 118 -11.01 5.40 1.37
CA GLU A 118 -10.82 5.93 2.73
C GLU A 118 -9.84 7.12 2.79
N TRP A 119 -8.89 7.19 1.85
CA TRP A 119 -7.76 8.12 1.91
C TRP A 119 -7.71 9.12 0.75
N ASP A 120 -8.58 9.00 -0.26
CA ASP A 120 -8.70 9.96 -1.38
C ASP A 120 -10.08 10.66 -1.33
N PRO A 121 -10.26 11.67 -0.46
CA PRO A 121 -11.53 12.36 -0.28
C PRO A 121 -11.85 13.36 -1.40
N ASN A 122 -10.86 13.82 -2.17
CA ASN A 122 -11.04 14.78 -3.28
C ASN A 122 -11.17 14.07 -4.63
N HIS A 123 -10.99 12.75 -4.68
CA HIS A 123 -11.16 11.88 -5.84
C HIS A 123 -10.23 12.24 -7.01
N ASP A 124 -9.05 12.75 -6.71
CA ASP A 124 -8.01 13.04 -7.69
C ASP A 124 -7.08 11.86 -7.96
N GLY A 125 -7.36 10.71 -7.33
CA GLY A 125 -6.59 9.48 -7.48
C GLY A 125 -5.36 9.41 -6.58
N MET A 126 -5.06 10.44 -5.79
CA MET A 126 -3.96 10.47 -4.83
C MET A 126 -4.45 10.32 -3.39
N ILE A 127 -3.70 9.58 -2.59
CA ILE A 127 -4.02 9.42 -1.17
C ILE A 127 -3.51 10.61 -0.34
N GLU A 128 -4.21 10.86 0.76
CA GLU A 128 -3.93 11.92 1.72
C GLU A 128 -3.50 11.32 3.07
N ASN A 129 -2.38 11.81 3.62
CA ASN A 129 -2.02 11.66 5.02
C ASN A 129 -3.04 12.39 5.91
N SER A 130 -3.22 11.90 7.13
CA SER A 130 -4.27 12.33 8.06
C SER A 130 -3.93 13.56 8.91
N GLY A 131 -2.71 14.07 8.80
CA GLY A 131 -2.20 15.10 9.70
C GLY A 131 -1.80 14.59 11.08
N THR A 132 -1.73 13.26 11.25
CA THR A 132 -1.15 12.58 12.42
C THR A 132 0.06 11.75 11.97
N PRO A 133 0.92 11.26 12.88
CA PRO A 133 1.98 10.34 12.50
C PRO A 133 1.37 8.99 12.08
N ASP A 134 1.14 8.86 10.77
CA ASP A 134 0.43 7.75 10.16
C ASP A 134 1.30 6.99 9.15
N GLN A 135 2.60 6.94 9.41
CA GLN A 135 3.59 6.27 8.57
C GLN A 135 4.87 6.00 9.37
N THR A 136 5.84 5.28 8.77
CA THR A 136 7.05 4.77 9.45
C THR A 136 7.93 5.81 10.16
N TYR A 137 7.93 7.07 9.72
CA TYR A 137 8.56 8.21 10.39
C TYR A 137 7.57 8.72 11.44
N ASP A 138 7.38 7.91 12.47
CA ASP A 138 6.29 7.95 13.46
C ASP A 138 6.32 9.15 14.42
N ALA A 139 7.40 9.91 14.44
CA ALA A 139 7.47 11.21 15.12
C ALA A 139 7.17 12.40 14.20
N TRP A 140 7.00 12.18 12.89
CA TRP A 140 6.90 13.23 11.88
C TRP A 140 5.52 13.25 11.22
N THR A 141 4.81 14.36 11.40
CA THR A 141 3.49 14.56 10.81
C THR A 141 3.60 15.11 9.40
N MET A 142 2.88 14.49 8.47
CA MET A 142 2.62 15.03 7.14
C MET A 142 1.26 15.72 7.18
N THR A 143 1.26 17.05 7.10
CA THR A 143 0.08 17.90 7.29
C THR A 143 -0.08 18.84 6.11
N GLY A 144 -1.32 19.20 5.81
CA GLY A 144 -1.64 20.18 4.76
C GLY A 144 -2.50 21.28 5.35
N ALA A 145 -2.84 22.29 4.55
CA ALA A 145 -3.65 23.42 5.00
C ALA A 145 -5.03 22.98 5.55
N SER A 146 -5.55 21.84 5.11
CA SER A 146 -6.84 21.24 5.52
C SER A 146 -6.71 20.11 6.56
N ARG A 147 -5.54 19.92 7.19
CA ARG A 147 -5.08 18.74 7.97
C ARG A 147 -4.80 17.48 7.15
N LEU A 148 -5.41 17.35 5.98
CA LEU A 148 -5.07 16.30 5.02
C LEU A 148 -4.00 16.81 4.06
N SER A 149 -3.09 15.92 3.64
CA SER A 149 -2.05 16.28 2.68
C SER A 149 -1.52 15.08 1.92
N CYS A 150 -1.28 15.28 0.64
CA CYS A 150 -0.36 14.46 -0.11
C CYS A 150 1.04 14.71 0.45
N SER A 151 1.80 13.64 0.68
CA SER A 151 3.22 13.72 1.00
C SER A 151 4.03 13.09 -0.12
N ALA A 152 5.27 13.55 -0.29
CA ALA A 152 6.14 12.96 -1.29
C ALA A 152 6.36 11.47 -1.02
N TYR A 153 6.66 11.11 0.22
CA TYR A 153 6.92 9.73 0.62
C TYR A 153 5.71 8.80 0.42
N CYS A 154 4.57 9.04 1.08
CA CYS A 154 3.40 8.16 0.94
C CYS A 154 2.81 8.22 -0.47
N GLY A 155 2.84 9.38 -1.13
CA GLY A 155 2.39 9.53 -2.51
C GLY A 155 3.25 8.72 -3.49
N SER A 156 4.57 8.71 -3.33
CA SER A 156 5.44 7.87 -4.18
C SER A 156 5.17 6.38 -3.98
N LEU A 157 4.97 5.94 -2.74
CA LEU A 157 4.58 4.57 -2.42
C LEU A 157 3.22 4.20 -3.01
N TRP A 158 2.26 5.14 -3.01
CA TRP A 158 0.95 4.94 -3.61
C TRP A 158 1.04 4.69 -5.10
N LEU A 159 1.77 5.55 -5.82
CA LEU A 159 2.00 5.38 -7.24
C LEU A 159 2.64 4.02 -7.56
N ALA A 160 3.65 3.62 -6.78
CA ALA A 160 4.32 2.34 -6.94
C ALA A 160 3.41 1.14 -6.64
N ALA A 161 2.53 1.24 -5.64
CA ALA A 161 1.58 0.19 -5.29
C ALA A 161 0.49 0.00 -6.36
N VAL A 162 -0.06 1.10 -6.89
CA VAL A 162 -1.04 1.04 -7.99
C VAL A 162 -0.39 0.43 -9.23
N TYR A 163 0.80 0.90 -9.62
CA TYR A 163 1.55 0.35 -10.76
C TYR A 163 1.87 -1.14 -10.57
N SER A 164 2.34 -1.54 -9.39
CA SER A 164 2.61 -2.95 -9.07
C SER A 164 1.35 -3.82 -9.24
N THR A 165 0.18 -3.30 -8.86
CA THR A 165 -1.10 -4.00 -9.00
C THR A 165 -1.51 -4.15 -10.47
N ILE A 166 -1.24 -3.15 -11.31
CA ILE A 166 -1.41 -3.21 -12.77
C ILE A 166 -0.52 -4.32 -13.35
N CYS A 167 0.77 -4.34 -13.02
CA CYS A 167 1.69 -5.36 -13.51
C CYS A 167 1.24 -6.79 -13.11
N MET A 168 0.77 -6.97 -11.87
CA MET A 168 0.21 -8.25 -11.44
C MET A 168 -1.03 -8.65 -12.27
N ALA A 169 -1.91 -7.70 -12.58
CA ALA A 169 -3.10 -7.94 -13.38
C ALA A 169 -2.78 -8.31 -14.83
N ASP A 170 -1.82 -7.62 -15.44
CA ASP A 170 -1.36 -7.86 -16.81
C ASP A 170 -0.72 -9.25 -16.95
N GLU A 171 0.17 -9.61 -16.04
CA GLU A 171 0.82 -10.94 -16.02
C GLU A 171 -0.23 -12.08 -15.84
N LEU A 172 -1.33 -11.79 -15.13
CA LEU A 172 -2.45 -12.72 -15.02
C LEU A 172 -3.32 -12.78 -16.29
N GLY A 173 -3.29 -11.81 -17.20
CA GLY A 173 -3.93 -11.89 -18.52
C GLY A 173 -5.39 -12.33 -18.54
N LYS A 174 -6.17 -12.07 -17.48
CA LYS A 174 -7.55 -12.54 -17.34
C LYS A 174 -8.51 -11.54 -18.01
N LYS A 175 -9.34 -12.01 -18.94
CA LYS A 175 -10.41 -11.15 -19.51
C LYS A 175 -11.34 -10.56 -18.44
N SER A 176 -11.59 -11.31 -17.36
CA SER A 176 -12.40 -10.85 -16.24
C SER A 176 -11.76 -9.72 -15.43
N THR A 177 -10.45 -9.49 -15.54
CA THR A 177 -9.75 -8.38 -14.87
C THR A 177 -9.61 -7.15 -15.74
N MET A 178 -9.95 -7.19 -17.04
CA MET A 178 -9.74 -6.05 -17.96
C MET A 178 -10.42 -4.75 -17.52
N HIS A 179 -11.64 -4.81 -16.99
CA HIS A 179 -12.32 -3.61 -16.48
C HIS A 179 -11.63 -3.04 -15.22
N LYS A 180 -11.12 -3.92 -14.34
CA LYS A 180 -10.37 -3.53 -13.14
C LYS A 180 -9.01 -2.94 -13.50
N LEU A 181 -8.32 -3.57 -14.47
CA LEU A 181 -7.06 -3.09 -15.02
C LEU A 181 -7.22 -1.66 -15.54
N LYS A 182 -8.21 -1.42 -16.40
CA LYS A 182 -8.50 -0.08 -16.92
C LYS A 182 -8.76 0.94 -15.81
N TYR A 183 -9.52 0.56 -14.78
CA TYR A 183 -9.75 1.43 -13.63
C TYR A 183 -8.46 1.76 -12.85
N LEU A 184 -7.56 0.78 -12.69
CA LEU A 184 -6.25 0.98 -12.06
C LEU A 184 -5.35 1.89 -12.90
N GLU A 185 -5.32 1.71 -14.23
CA GLU A 185 -4.58 2.56 -15.16
C GLU A 185 -5.08 4.01 -15.11
N GLU A 186 -6.40 4.22 -15.16
CA GLU A 186 -7.02 5.54 -15.02
C GLU A 186 -6.71 6.18 -13.66
N THR A 187 -6.69 5.37 -12.59
CA THR A 187 -6.31 5.83 -11.24
C THR A 187 -4.84 6.28 -11.23
N LEU A 188 -3.93 5.47 -11.79
CA LEU A 188 -2.51 5.79 -11.82
C LEU A 188 -2.24 7.10 -12.58
N GLU A 189 -2.88 7.31 -13.73
CA GLU A 189 -2.69 8.54 -14.49
C GLU A 189 -3.18 9.79 -13.73
N LYS A 190 -4.35 9.71 -13.08
CA LYS A 190 -4.83 10.80 -12.22
C LYS A 190 -3.89 11.06 -11.06
N ALA A 191 -3.47 10.01 -10.37
CA ALA A 191 -2.55 10.07 -9.24
C ALA A 191 -1.20 10.71 -9.62
N LYS A 192 -0.63 10.34 -10.78
CA LYS A 192 0.62 10.93 -11.31
C LYS A 192 0.48 12.45 -11.50
N VAL A 193 -0.62 12.88 -12.11
CA VAL A 193 -0.90 14.30 -12.34
C VAL A 193 -1.04 15.03 -11.00
N ALA A 194 -1.84 14.48 -10.08
CA ALA A 194 -2.04 15.05 -8.74
C ALA A 194 -0.73 15.17 -7.97
N TYR A 195 0.10 14.12 -7.95
CA TYR A 195 1.40 14.10 -7.27
C TYR A 195 2.31 15.23 -7.74
N VAL A 196 2.46 15.39 -9.06
CA VAL A 196 3.31 16.42 -9.65
C VAL A 196 2.75 17.81 -9.38
N ILE A 197 1.46 18.03 -9.59
CA ILE A 197 0.83 19.36 -9.37
C ILE A 197 0.96 19.80 -7.90
N LYS A 198 0.74 18.87 -6.96
CA LYS A 198 0.74 19.19 -5.52
C LYS A 198 2.14 19.42 -4.97
N LEU A 199 3.12 18.64 -5.41
CA LEU A 199 4.40 18.52 -4.69
C LEU A 199 5.63 19.00 -5.49
N TRP A 200 5.60 18.99 -6.82
CA TRP A 200 6.77 19.39 -7.60
C TRP A 200 7.00 20.90 -7.56
N ASN A 201 8.14 21.33 -7.03
CA ASN A 201 8.48 22.76 -6.91
C ASN A 201 9.43 23.28 -8.01
N GLY A 202 9.75 22.44 -9.00
CA GLY A 202 10.73 22.75 -10.06
C GLY A 202 12.14 22.25 -9.79
N ARG A 203 12.43 21.70 -8.60
CA ARG A 203 13.73 21.11 -8.24
C ARG A 203 13.63 19.78 -7.53
N PHE A 204 12.69 19.65 -6.59
CA PHE A 204 12.43 18.44 -5.83
C PHE A 204 10.94 18.37 -5.48
N PHE A 205 10.50 17.24 -4.92
CA PHE A 205 9.15 17.12 -4.36
C PHE A 205 9.13 17.67 -2.94
N ASN A 206 8.26 18.64 -2.69
CA ASN A 206 8.00 19.15 -1.34
C ASN A 206 7.62 17.98 -0.42
N PHE A 207 8.05 18.03 0.84
CA PHE A 207 7.74 17.02 1.85
C PHE A 207 6.25 16.68 1.91
N ASP A 208 5.41 17.71 1.97
CA ASP A 208 3.96 17.66 1.92
C ASP A 208 3.41 18.99 1.34
N GLU A 209 2.10 19.19 1.36
CA GLU A 209 1.43 20.40 0.84
C GLU A 209 1.47 21.57 1.84
N SER A 210 2.02 21.41 3.04
CA SER A 210 2.05 22.49 4.03
C SER A 210 3.05 23.58 3.66
N ALA A 211 2.57 24.83 3.73
CA ALA A 211 3.42 26.01 3.65
C ALA A 211 4.50 26.03 4.75
N SER A 212 4.23 25.45 5.93
CA SER A 212 5.20 25.41 7.04
C SER A 212 6.41 24.53 6.76
N ASN A 213 6.28 23.57 5.84
CA ASN A 213 7.31 22.61 5.48
C ASN A 213 7.97 22.98 4.14
N GLN A 214 7.72 24.17 3.61
CA GLN A 214 8.35 24.63 2.38
C GLN A 214 9.87 24.63 2.50
N GLY A 215 10.54 24.13 1.45
CA GLY A 215 12.00 24.02 1.41
C GLY A 215 12.55 22.82 2.17
N LEU A 216 11.71 22.06 2.90
CA LEU A 216 12.14 20.84 3.55
C LEU A 216 12.31 19.73 2.51
N ILE A 217 13.50 19.13 2.49
CA ILE A 217 13.85 18.04 1.58
C ILE A 217 13.92 16.75 2.38
N MET A 218 13.09 15.78 1.99
CA MET A 218 13.12 14.44 2.56
C MET A 218 13.97 13.53 1.69
N ALA A 219 14.95 12.86 2.29
CA ALA A 219 15.81 11.91 1.56
C ALA A 219 15.00 10.79 0.89
N ASP A 220 13.89 10.38 1.51
CA ASP A 220 13.01 9.31 1.04
C ASP A 220 11.76 9.83 0.29
N GLN A 221 11.83 11.06 -0.26
CA GLN A 221 10.71 11.70 -0.97
C GLN A 221 10.17 10.86 -2.15
N ILE A 222 11.02 10.04 -2.78
CA ILE A 222 10.67 9.19 -3.93
C ILE A 222 10.85 7.69 -3.65
N GLY A 223 10.74 7.26 -2.38
CA GLY A 223 10.98 5.88 -1.96
C GLY A 223 10.20 4.82 -2.74
N GLY A 224 8.96 5.12 -3.16
CA GLY A 224 8.19 4.20 -4.01
C GLY A 224 8.76 4.06 -5.43
N LEU A 225 9.25 5.15 -6.02
CA LEU A 225 9.89 5.12 -7.36
C LEU A 225 11.22 4.36 -7.31
N TRP A 226 11.97 4.50 -6.21
CA TRP A 226 13.16 3.70 -5.98
C TRP A 226 12.85 2.20 -5.98
N CYS A 227 11.78 1.76 -5.31
CA CYS A 227 11.34 0.37 -5.34
C CYS A 227 11.05 -0.13 -6.77
N LEU A 228 10.38 0.67 -7.60
CA LEU A 228 10.12 0.31 -9.01
C LEU A 228 11.41 0.24 -9.83
N THR A 229 12.34 1.17 -9.60
CA THR A 229 13.65 1.19 -10.27
C THR A 229 14.44 -0.07 -9.96
N MET A 230 14.44 -0.52 -8.70
CA MET A 230 15.08 -1.77 -8.29
C MET A 230 14.45 -3.02 -8.94
N LEU A 231 13.19 -2.92 -9.35
CA LEU A 231 12.47 -3.96 -10.10
C LEU A 231 12.64 -3.87 -11.61
N GLN A 232 13.41 -2.89 -12.11
CA GLN A 232 13.58 -2.58 -13.53
C GLN A 232 12.24 -2.35 -14.23
N GLU A 233 11.31 -1.71 -13.53
CA GLU A 233 10.01 -1.32 -14.06
C GLU A 233 10.08 0.01 -14.81
N ASN A 234 9.05 0.31 -15.59
CA ASN A 234 8.97 1.56 -16.33
C ASN A 234 8.92 2.78 -15.39
N GLU A 235 9.53 3.87 -15.83
CA GLU A 235 9.39 5.15 -15.16
C GLU A 235 7.94 5.65 -15.23
N ILE A 236 7.35 5.90 -14.06
CA ILE A 236 5.98 6.39 -13.96
C ILE A 236 5.89 7.91 -13.80
N ILE A 237 7.00 8.60 -13.55
CA ILE A 237 7.12 10.07 -13.55
C ILE A 237 8.28 10.44 -14.48
N ARG A 238 8.30 11.67 -15.00
CA ARG A 238 9.37 12.18 -15.87
C ARG A 238 10.76 12.02 -15.23
N GLU A 239 11.72 11.54 -16.02
CA GLU A 239 13.13 11.40 -15.66
C GLU A 239 13.74 12.68 -15.07
N ASP A 240 13.38 13.85 -15.62
CA ASP A 240 13.84 15.16 -15.10
C ASP A 240 13.43 15.37 -13.63
N ASN A 241 12.23 14.94 -13.24
CA ASN A 241 11.76 15.09 -11.85
C ASN A 241 12.52 14.14 -10.90
N VAL A 242 12.99 13.00 -11.40
CA VAL A 242 13.73 12.01 -10.62
C VAL A 242 15.20 12.40 -10.51
N SER A 243 15.84 12.73 -11.64
CA SER A 243 17.27 13.03 -11.73
C SER A 243 17.68 14.36 -11.07
N THR A 244 16.75 15.31 -10.96
CA THR A 244 17.02 16.61 -10.31
C THR A 244 16.64 16.64 -8.83
N SER A 245 15.91 15.64 -8.34
CA SER A 245 15.61 15.48 -6.92
C SER A 245 16.86 14.97 -6.18
N TYR A 246 17.48 15.82 -5.36
CA TYR A 246 18.68 15.53 -4.57
C TYR A 246 18.38 15.37 -3.07
#